data_AF-X1HZR5-F1
#
_entry.id   AF-X1HZR5-F1
#
_cell.length_a   1.000
_cell.length_b   1.000
_cell.length_c   1.000
_cell.angle_alpha   90.00
_cell.angle_beta   90.00
_cell.angle_gamma   90.00
#
_symmetry.space_group_name_H-M   'P 1'
#
loop_
_entity.id
_entity.type
_entity.pdbx_description
1 polymer ?
#
loop_
_entity_poly.entity_id
_entity_poly.type
_entity_poly.pdbx_seq_one_letter_code
_entity_poly.pdbx_strand_id
1 'polypeptide(L)' 'DMKYYSVIGFGKASFIDDLEEKRRALNIIVAHYSDNSHEYTVNEINKVAIIKVAIDSMTWKKSGY' A
#
# COMPACT_ATOMS: atom_id res chain seq x y z
N ASP A 1 4.40 9.76 30.28
CA ASP A 1 4.27 10.10 28.84
C ASP A 1 3.95 8.88 27.98
N MET A 2 3.22 9.09 26.89
CA MET A 2 2.94 8.04 25.89
C MET A 2 4.15 7.89 24.95
N LYS A 3 4.64 6.65 24.78
CA LYS A 3 5.71 6.32 23.85
C LYS A 3 5.14 5.97 22.48
N TYR A 4 5.53 6.70 21.44
CA TYR A 4 5.11 6.38 20.07
C TYR A 4 6.05 6.91 19.00
N TYR A 5 5.94 6.31 17.83
CA TYR A 5 6.39 6.83 16.54
C TYR A 5 5.15 6.98 15.65
N SER A 6 4.97 8.12 15.00
CA SER A 6 3.90 8.34 14.02
C SER A 6 4.43 8.98 12.75
N VAL A 7 3.74 8.71 11.65
CA VAL A 7 4.03 9.26 10.32
C VAL A 7 2.73 9.74 9.70
N ILE A 8 2.77 10.93 9.09
CA ILE A 8 1.64 11.53 8.36
C ILE A 8 2.13 11.86 6.95
N GLY A 9 1.53 11.24 5.95
CA GLY A 9 1.82 11.48 4.53
C GLY A 9 0.65 12.14 3.82
N PHE A 10 0.94 13.07 2.91
CA PHE A 10 -0.01 13.65 1.96
C PHE A 10 0.41 13.29 0.54
N GLY A 11 -0.58 13.07 -0.32
CA GLY A 11 -0.33 12.65 -1.69
C GLY A 11 -1.59 12.56 -2.52
N LYS A 12 -1.42 12.28 -3.81
CA LYS A 12 -2.52 12.10 -4.76
C LYS A 12 -2.93 10.63 -4.87
N ALA A 13 -4.20 10.35 -4.59
CA ALA A 13 -4.81 9.05 -4.79
C ALA A 13 -5.27 8.86 -6.25
N SER A 14 -5.09 7.65 -6.77
CA SER A 14 -5.53 7.23 -8.10
C SER A 14 -5.86 5.75 -8.12
N PHE A 15 -6.79 5.33 -8.97
CA PHE A 15 -7.04 3.92 -9.23
C PHE A 15 -6.01 3.38 -10.23
N ILE A 16 -5.55 2.15 -9.99
CA ILE A 16 -4.81 1.38 -10.97
C ILE A 16 -5.81 0.45 -11.65
N ASP A 17 -5.98 0.58 -12.97
CA ASP A 17 -6.90 -0.26 -13.76
C ASP A 17 -6.19 -1.30 -14.63
N ASP A 18 -4.91 -1.09 -14.94
CA ASP A 18 -4.11 -2.08 -15.68
C ASP A 18 -3.94 -3.37 -14.88
N LEU A 19 -4.15 -4.50 -15.55
CA LEU A 19 -4.18 -5.82 -14.92
C LEU A 19 -2.82 -6.21 -14.31
N GLU A 20 -1.72 -5.94 -15.04
CA GLU A 20 -0.37 -6.30 -14.59
C GLU A 20 0.10 -5.34 -13.49
N GLU A 21 -0.24 -4.06 -13.59
CA GLU A 21 0.00 -3.11 -12.51
C GLU A 21 -0.78 -3.47 -11.23
N LYS A 22 -2.05 -3.91 -11.36
CA LYS A 22 -2.83 -4.41 -10.22
C LYS A 22 -2.18 -5.64 -9.60
N ARG A 23 -1.75 -6.62 -10.41
CA ARG A 23 -1.04 -7.81 -9.91
C ARG A 23 0.22 -7.42 -9.16
N ARG A 24 1.03 -6.52 -9.71
CA ARG A 24 2.24 -6.01 -9.06
C ARG A 24 1.94 -5.31 -7.75
N ALA A 25 0.90 -4.46 -7.71
CA ALA A 25 0.50 -3.76 -6.50
C ALA A 25 0.01 -4.73 -5.41
N LEU A 26 -0.79 -5.74 -5.78
CA LEU A 26 -1.21 -6.80 -4.86
C LEU A 26 -0.02 -7.56 -4.28
N ASN A 27 0.96 -7.92 -5.10
CA ASN A 27 2.19 -8.57 -4.64
C ASN A 27 2.92 -7.71 -3.59
N ILE A 28 3.03 -6.40 -3.81
CA ILE A 28 3.67 -5.48 -2.85
C ILE A 28 2.90 -5.45 -1.53
N ILE A 29 1.56 -5.41 -1.58
CA ILE A 29 0.71 -5.37 -0.39
C ILE A 29 0.82 -6.68 0.38
N VAL A 30 0.71 -7.83 -0.28
CA VAL A 30 0.75 -9.14 0.38
C VAL A 30 2.13 -9.46 0.96
N ALA A 31 3.20 -9.04 0.28
CA ALA A 31 4.56 -9.17 0.79
C ALA A 31 4.79 -8.41 2.12
N HIS A 32 3.97 -7.40 2.43
CA HIS A 32 4.05 -6.71 3.72
C HIS A 32 3.51 -7.57 4.89
N TYR A 33 2.65 -8.55 4.61
CA TYR A 33 1.98 -9.37 5.61
C TYR A 33 2.43 -10.84 5.61
N SER A 34 3.05 -11.32 4.54
CA SER A 34 3.52 -12.71 4.42
C SER A 34 4.67 -12.86 3.43
N ASP A 35 5.57 -13.82 3.67
CA ASP A 35 6.66 -14.17 2.76
C ASP A 35 6.24 -15.09 1.59
N ASN A 36 4.94 -15.36 1.44
CA ASN A 36 4.42 -16.27 0.43
C ASN A 36 4.17 -15.56 -0.90
N SER A 37 4.65 -16.16 -2.00
CA SER A 37 4.22 -15.76 -3.34
C SER A 37 2.78 -16.23 -3.59
N HIS A 38 1.94 -15.34 -4.09
CA HIS A 38 0.55 -15.64 -4.43
C HIS A 38 0.34 -15.50 -5.94
N GLU A 39 -0.27 -16.50 -6.55
CA GLU A 39 -0.70 -16.42 -7.95
C GLU A 39 -2.16 -15.98 -7.98
N TYR A 40 -2.44 -14.91 -8.73
CA TYR A 40 -3.80 -14.39 -8.89
C TYR A 40 -4.34 -14.70 -10.27
N THR A 41 -5.54 -15.27 -10.31
CA THR A 41 -6.31 -15.37 -11.54
C THR A 41 -6.75 -13.99 -12.01
N VAL A 42 -6.97 -13.83 -13.31
CA VAL A 42 -7.47 -12.57 -13.90
C VAL A 42 -8.81 -12.15 -13.27
N ASN A 43 -9.68 -13.12 -12.95
CA ASN A 43 -10.98 -12.88 -12.35
C ASN A 43 -10.86 -12.32 -10.92
N GLU A 44 -9.88 -12.78 -10.14
CA GLU A 44 -9.62 -12.25 -8.79
C GLU A 44 -9.11 -10.82 -8.86
N ILE A 45 -8.15 -10.53 -9.76
CA ILE A 45 -7.61 -9.18 -9.93
C ILE A 45 -8.70 -8.21 -10.36
N ASN A 46 -9.59 -8.61 -11.27
CA ASN A 46 -10.68 -7.76 -11.76
C ASN A 46 -11.72 -7.41 -10.70
N LYS A 47 -11.86 -8.21 -9.63
CA LYS A 47 -12.78 -7.93 -8.51
C LYS A 47 -12.21 -6.94 -7.50
N VAL A 48 -10.94 -6.58 -7.61
CA VAL A 48 -10.25 -5.72 -6.65
C VAL A 48 -9.99 -4.34 -7.27
N ALA A 49 -10.31 -3.31 -6.49
CA ALA A 49 -9.89 -1.94 -6.75
C ALA A 49 -8.59 -1.65 -6.00
N ILE A 50 -7.55 -1.20 -6.70
CA ILE A 50 -6.27 -0.83 -6.11
C ILE A 50 -6.17 0.69 -6.13
N ILE A 51 -5.94 1.28 -4.94
CA ILE A 51 -5.72 2.70 -4.77
C ILE A 51 -4.23 2.94 -4.55
N LYS A 52 -3.60 3.64 -5.49
CA LYS A 52 -2.22 4.12 -5.36
C LYS A 52 -2.24 5.56 -4.87
N VAL A 53 -1.53 5.81 -3.77
CA VAL A 53 -1.25 7.17 -3.29
C VAL A 53 0.19 7.52 -3.65
N ALA A 54 0.36 8.42 -4.61
CA ALA A 54 1.66 9.02 -4.90
C ALA A 54 1.95 10.06 -3.80
N ILE A 55 2.95 9.78 -2.95
CA ILE A 55 3.27 10.62 -1.79
C ILE A 55 4.00 11.88 -2.28
N ASP A 56 3.45 13.04 -1.93
CA ASP A 56 4.02 14.35 -2.23
C ASP A 56 4.83 14.88 -1.04
N SER A 57 4.37 14.62 0.18
CA SER A 57 5.06 15.01 1.42
C SER A 57 4.78 14.04 2.56
N MET A 58 5.72 13.95 3.49
CA MET A 58 5.61 13.10 4.66
C MET A 58 6.30 13.76 5.86
N THR A 59 5.65 13.72 7.02
CA THR A 59 6.21 14.16 8.31
C THR A 59 6.16 13.01 9.30
N TRP A 60 7.01 13.05 10.32
CA TRP A 60 7.02 12.04 11.39
C TRP A 60 7.17 12.69 12.76
N LYS A 61 6.71 11.98 13.80
CA LYS A 61 6.81 12.39 15.20
C LYS A 61 7.26 11.22 16.06
N LYS A 62 8.11 11.49 17.04
CA LYS A 62 8.51 10.59 18.12
C LYS A 62 8.26 11.27 19.45
N SER A 63 7.75 10.52 20.44
CA SER A 63 7.46 11.04 21.77
C SER A 63 7.67 9.95 22.82
N GLY A 64 8.05 10.33 24.05
CA GLY A 64 8.18 9.43 25.20
C GLY A 64 9.39 8.48 25.17
N TYR A 65 10.32 8.70 24.25
CA TYR A 65 11.58 7.97 24.10
C TYR A 65 12.76 8.89 24.35
#